data_AF-A0A7C5RFK4-F1
#
_entry.id   AF-A0A7C5RFK4-F1
#
_cell.length_a   1.000
_cell.length_b   1.000
_cell.length_c   1.000
_cell.angle_alpha   90.00
_cell.angle_beta   90.00
_cell.angle_gamma   90.00
#
_symmetry.space_group_name_H-M   'P 1'
#
loop_
_entity.id
_entity.type
_entity.pdbx_description
1 polymer ?
#
loop_
_entity_poly.entity_id
_entity_poly.type
_entity_poly.pdbx_seq_one_letter_code
_entity_poly.pdbx_strand_id
1 'polypeptide(L)'
;MRKKQLLTLGVLIILFGCGPNIKETKEEIEKMDILQTYRLAIKYYSEGFINESEILFNEVLKKYSTLENPTKEEKNAYLWALYEISFIEYSRENYDNSIRYLEKLFSETGEFGNRLPQVILAKKIQSKIKEKKR
;
A
#
# COMPACT_ATOMS: atom_id res chain seq x y z
N MET A 1 15.02 -31.60 38.84
CA MET A 1 15.62 -32.15 37.61
C MET A 1 14.57 -32.19 36.51
N ARG A 2 14.91 -31.59 35.35
CA ARG A 2 14.47 -31.86 33.96
C ARG A 2 12.99 -31.71 33.54
N LYS A 3 12.78 -30.61 32.79
CA LYS A 3 12.03 -30.42 31.52
C LYS A 3 11.28 -31.63 30.94
N LYS A 4 10.07 -31.38 30.42
CA LYS A 4 9.64 -31.73 29.05
C LYS A 4 8.50 -30.80 28.59
N GLN A 5 8.82 -29.91 27.66
CA GLN A 5 7.88 -29.39 26.65
C GLN A 5 7.80 -30.42 25.51
N LEU A 6 6.65 -30.58 24.84
CA LEU A 6 6.43 -30.31 23.41
C LEU A 6 5.13 -30.95 22.86
N LEU A 7 4.34 -30.10 22.20
CA LEU A 7 3.73 -30.25 20.87
C LEU A 7 2.86 -31.48 20.51
N THR A 8 1.61 -31.19 20.13
CA THR A 8 0.86 -31.82 19.02
C THR A 8 -0.28 -30.86 18.65
N LEU A 9 -0.12 -30.06 17.59
CA LEU A 9 -0.52 -30.29 16.19
C LEU A 9 -2.02 -30.10 15.90
N GLY A 10 -2.32 -29.14 15.04
CA GLY A 10 -3.24 -29.36 13.92
C GLY A 10 -4.58 -28.64 13.98
N VAL A 11 -4.68 -27.50 13.27
CA VAL A 11 -5.76 -27.34 12.27
C VAL A 11 -5.17 -26.71 11.02
N LEU A 12 -5.17 -27.55 10.00
CA LEU A 12 -4.98 -27.32 8.57
C LEU A 12 -6.19 -26.55 8.03
N ILE A 13 -5.99 -25.42 7.37
CA ILE A 13 -6.93 -24.92 6.36
C ILE A 13 -6.13 -24.65 5.09
N ILE A 14 -6.20 -25.61 4.16
CA ILE A 14 -5.88 -25.41 2.75
C ILE A 14 -7.21 -25.13 2.07
N LEU A 15 -7.35 -23.94 1.47
CA LEU A 15 -8.34 -23.70 0.44
C LEU A 15 -7.64 -23.12 -0.79
N PHE A 16 -7.90 -23.77 -1.92
CA PHE A 16 -7.37 -23.52 -3.23
C PHE A 16 -7.61 -22.07 -3.69
N GLY A 17 -6.54 -21.39 -4.06
CA GLY A 17 -6.54 -20.15 -4.83
C GLY A 17 -5.16 -19.98 -5.44
N CYS A 18 -5.07 -20.00 -6.77
CA CYS A 18 -3.81 -19.79 -7.49
C CYS A 18 -3.44 -18.30 -7.38
N GLY A 19 -2.71 -17.97 -6.33
CA GLY A 19 -2.05 -16.69 -6.06
C GLY A 19 -0.98 -16.97 -5.00
N PRO A 20 0.12 -16.20 -4.90
CA PRO A 20 1.05 -16.34 -3.82
C PRO A 20 0.23 -16.13 -2.57
N ASN A 21 0.15 -17.20 -1.79
CA ASN A 21 0.26 -17.08 -0.36
C ASN A 21 1.13 -15.87 -0.09
N ILE A 22 0.61 -14.91 0.65
CA ILE A 22 1.42 -14.11 1.55
C ILE A 22 2.27 -15.14 2.31
N LYS A 23 3.44 -15.50 1.77
CA LYS A 23 4.34 -16.47 2.39
C LYS A 23 4.96 -15.83 3.61
N GLU A 24 4.98 -14.50 3.63
CA GLU A 24 5.44 -13.72 4.77
C GLU A 24 4.29 -13.46 5.74
N THR A 25 4.32 -14.15 6.87
CA THR A 25 3.35 -13.90 7.95
C THR A 25 3.29 -12.40 8.31
N LYS A 26 2.17 -11.92 8.86
CA LYS A 26 2.07 -10.53 9.36
C LYS A 26 3.27 -10.14 10.25
N GLU A 27 3.75 -11.11 11.03
CA GLU A 27 4.92 -10.97 11.90
C GLU A 27 6.24 -10.77 11.12
N GLU A 28 6.37 -11.36 9.93
CA GLU A 28 7.51 -11.15 9.04
C GLU A 28 7.47 -9.76 8.39
N ILE A 29 6.29 -9.32 7.93
CA ILE A 29 6.10 -7.97 7.36
C ILE A 29 6.41 -6.88 8.41
N GLU A 30 6.02 -7.10 9.67
CA GLU A 30 6.32 -6.18 10.77
C GLU A 30 7.83 -6.03 11.01
N LYS A 31 8.61 -7.11 10.83
CA LYS A 31 10.07 -7.12 10.99
C LYS A 31 10.83 -6.55 9.79
N MET A 32 10.20 -6.47 8.62
CA MET A 32 10.83 -5.87 7.43
C MET A 32 11.05 -4.37 7.62
N ASP A 33 12.15 -3.87 7.08
CA ASP A 33 12.33 -2.43 6.93
C ASP A 33 11.39 -1.87 5.83
N ILE A 34 11.29 -0.55 5.75
CA ILE A 34 10.40 0.11 4.78
C ILE A 34 10.78 -0.19 3.33
N LEU A 35 12.07 -0.32 3.00
CA LEU A 35 12.54 -0.59 1.65
C LEU A 35 12.25 -2.04 1.24
N GLN A 36 12.43 -2.99 2.16
CA GLN A 36 12.05 -4.39 1.99
C GLN A 36 10.55 -4.51 1.78
N THR A 37 9.75 -3.84 2.62
CA THR A 37 8.29 -3.82 2.50
C THR A 37 7.86 -3.25 1.14
N TYR A 38 8.47 -2.14 0.71
CA TYR A 38 8.18 -1.52 -0.58
C TYR A 38 8.56 -2.40 -1.78
N ARG A 39 9.74 -3.05 -1.74
CA ARG A 39 10.17 -3.98 -2.80
C ARG A 39 9.22 -5.17 -2.94
N LEU A 40 8.75 -5.70 -1.81
CA LEU A 40 7.76 -6.78 -1.81
C LEU A 40 6.41 -6.29 -2.36
N ALA A 41 5.98 -5.08 -2.01
CA ALA A 41 4.76 -4.48 -2.53
C ALA A 41 4.78 -4.38 -4.06
N ILE A 42 5.87 -3.85 -4.63
CA ILE A 42 6.06 -3.73 -6.08
C ILE A 42 6.08 -5.11 -6.75
N LYS A 43 6.74 -6.10 -6.14
CA LYS A 43 6.74 -7.46 -6.65
C LYS A 43 5.31 -8.00 -6.76
N TYR A 44 4.53 -7.93 -5.67
CA TYR A 44 3.13 -8.38 -5.66
C TYR A 44 2.26 -7.60 -6.65
N TYR A 45 2.46 -6.29 -6.75
CA TYR A 45 1.76 -5.47 -7.74
C TYR A 45 2.06 -5.95 -9.18
N SER A 46 3.33 -6.19 -9.50
CA SER A 46 3.77 -6.65 -10.83
C SER A 46 3.28 -8.05 -11.19
N GLU A 47 3.05 -8.91 -10.20
CA GLU A 47 2.52 -10.26 -10.38
C GLU A 47 0.98 -10.30 -10.38
N GLY A 48 0.31 -9.14 -10.19
CA GLY A 48 -1.15 -9.00 -10.23
C GLY A 48 -1.85 -9.20 -8.87
N PHE A 49 -1.11 -9.32 -7.78
CA PHE A 49 -1.64 -9.46 -6.42
C PHE A 49 -1.95 -8.09 -5.82
N ILE A 50 -2.97 -7.46 -6.41
CA ILE A 50 -3.31 -6.05 -6.13
C ILE A 50 -3.68 -5.85 -4.66
N ASN A 51 -4.46 -6.75 -4.07
CA ASN A 51 -4.90 -6.62 -2.68
C ASN A 51 -3.72 -6.76 -1.69
N GLU A 52 -2.84 -7.73 -1.93
CA GLU A 52 -1.65 -7.99 -1.14
C GLU A 52 -0.65 -6.83 -1.27
N SER A 53 -0.46 -6.32 -2.49
CA SER A 53 0.40 -5.17 -2.74
C SER A 53 -0.10 -3.91 -2.02
N GLU A 54 -1.41 -3.67 -2.00
CA GLU A 54 -2.02 -2.54 -1.30
C GLU A 54 -1.80 -2.62 0.22
N ILE A 55 -1.92 -3.81 0.81
CA ILE A 55 -1.63 -4.02 2.24
C ILE A 55 -0.18 -3.61 2.53
N LEU A 56 0.76 -4.04 1.68
CA LEU A 56 2.18 -3.73 1.85
C LEU A 56 2.49 -2.24 1.61
N PHE A 57 1.88 -1.60 0.61
CA PHE A 57 2.02 -0.16 0.41
C PHE A 57 1.48 0.62 1.62
N ASN A 58 0.34 0.22 2.19
CA ASN A 58 -0.19 0.86 3.40
C ASN A 58 0.76 0.70 4.59
N GLU A 59 1.41 -0.46 4.71
CA GLU A 59 2.43 -0.68 5.74
C GLU A 59 3.69 0.19 5.50
N VAL A 60 4.09 0.42 4.24
CA VAL A 60 5.14 1.41 3.91
C VAL A 60 4.76 2.80 4.42
N LEU A 61 3.52 3.25 4.17
CA LEU A 61 3.05 4.56 4.64
C LEU A 61 3.08 4.66 6.17
N LYS A 62 2.64 3.59 6.86
CA LYS A 62 2.64 3.49 8.32
C LYS A 62 4.06 3.51 8.87
N LYS A 63 4.97 2.70 8.34
CA LYS A 63 6.38 2.65 8.78
C LYS A 63 7.04 4.02 8.58
N TYR A 64 6.83 4.66 7.41
CA TYR A 64 7.38 5.99 7.16
C TYR A 64 6.94 7.03 8.18
N SER A 65 5.66 7.03 8.59
CA SER A 65 5.15 7.98 9.60
C SER A 65 5.77 7.85 10.99
N THR A 66 6.49 6.76 11.26
CA THR A 66 7.18 6.51 12.54
C THR A 66 8.67 6.84 12.51
N LEU A 67 9.22 7.22 11.34
CA LEU A 67 10.64 7.54 11.19
C LEU A 67 10.90 8.99 11.64
N GLU A 68 11.87 9.19 12.54
CA GLU A 68 12.29 10.53 12.95
C GLU A 68 13.22 11.19 11.91
N ASN A 69 14.10 10.41 11.28
CA ASN A 69 15.10 10.89 10.32
C ASN A 69 15.20 9.94 9.11
N PRO A 70 14.19 9.93 8.22
CA PRO A 70 14.20 9.03 7.07
C PRO A 70 15.32 9.38 6.09
N THR A 71 15.96 8.34 5.56
CA THR A 71 16.90 8.46 4.44
C THR A 71 16.15 8.89 3.17
N LYS A 72 16.92 9.33 2.17
CA LYS A 72 16.37 9.73 0.87
C LYS A 72 15.65 8.57 0.19
N GLU A 73 16.20 7.37 0.29
CA GLU A 73 15.65 6.14 -0.28
C GLU A 73 14.31 5.78 0.37
N GLU A 74 14.20 5.91 1.69
CA GLU A 74 12.95 5.66 2.43
C GLU A 74 11.89 6.70 2.08
N LYS A 75 12.28 7.97 1.95
CA LYS A 75 11.39 9.03 1.44
C LYS A 75 10.90 8.70 0.04
N ASN A 76 11.77 8.28 -0.87
CA ASN A 76 11.37 7.90 -2.21
C ASN A 76 10.40 6.71 -2.20
N ALA A 77 10.67 5.68 -1.40
CA ALA A 77 9.78 4.52 -1.27
C ALA A 77 8.37 4.93 -0.78
N TYR A 78 8.30 5.84 0.20
CA TYR A 78 7.04 6.42 0.66
C TYR A 78 6.29 7.19 -0.44
N LEU A 79 6.99 8.06 -1.19
CA LEU A 79 6.38 8.82 -2.27
C LEU A 79 5.83 7.90 -3.38
N TRP A 80 6.60 6.89 -3.77
CA TRP A 80 6.12 5.91 -4.75
C TRP A 80 4.96 5.08 -4.21
N ALA A 81 4.96 4.68 -2.93
CA ALA A 81 3.83 3.98 -2.34
C ALA A 81 2.53 4.82 -2.35
N LEU A 82 2.62 6.14 -2.11
CA LEU A 82 1.48 7.04 -2.26
C LEU A 82 0.95 7.07 -3.69
N TYR A 83 1.87 7.11 -4.67
CA TYR A 83 1.51 7.06 -6.09
C TYR A 83 0.81 5.75 -6.45
N GLU A 84 1.39 4.60 -6.11
CA GLU A 84 0.84 3.29 -6.47
C GLU A 84 -0.54 3.04 -5.83
N ILE A 85 -0.72 3.35 -4.54
CA ILE A 85 -2.04 3.22 -3.89
C ILE A 85 -3.07 4.12 -4.56
N SER A 86 -2.67 5.33 -5.00
CA SER A 86 -3.62 6.21 -5.68
C SER A 86 -4.16 5.62 -6.98
N PHE A 87 -3.35 4.83 -7.70
CA PHE A 87 -3.78 4.12 -8.90
C PHE A 87 -4.66 2.91 -8.58
N ILE A 88 -4.32 2.17 -7.52
CA ILE A 88 -5.16 1.07 -7.03
C ILE A 88 -6.57 1.59 -6.69
N GLU A 89 -6.66 2.68 -5.91
CA GLU A 89 -7.93 3.29 -5.54
C GLU A 89 -8.68 3.86 -6.75
N TYR A 90 -7.97 4.46 -7.71
CA TYR A 90 -8.57 4.92 -8.96
C TYR A 90 -9.19 3.77 -9.75
N SER A 91 -8.49 2.63 -9.86
CA SER A 91 -8.95 1.46 -10.61
C SER A 91 -10.21 0.82 -10.00
N ARG A 92 -10.42 1.02 -8.69
CA ARG A 92 -11.62 0.59 -7.96
C ARG A 92 -12.71 1.64 -7.88
N GLU A 93 -12.57 2.74 -8.63
CA GLU A 93 -13.50 3.89 -8.64
C GLU A 93 -13.61 4.62 -7.28
N ASN A 94 -12.67 4.37 -6.37
CA ASN A 94 -12.54 5.09 -5.10
C ASN A 94 -11.81 6.42 -5.32
N TYR A 95 -12.39 7.28 -6.16
CA TYR A 95 -11.76 8.53 -6.59
C TYR A 95 -11.41 9.46 -5.44
N ASP A 96 -12.20 9.46 -4.37
CA ASP A 96 -11.95 10.27 -3.17
C ASP A 96 -10.63 9.89 -2.50
N ASN A 97 -10.37 8.58 -2.32
CA ASN A 97 -9.11 8.11 -1.73
C ASN A 97 -7.94 8.33 -2.69
N SER A 98 -8.13 8.03 -3.97
CA SER A 98 -7.11 8.28 -5.00
C SER A 98 -6.63 9.74 -4.99
N ILE A 99 -7.56 10.70 -4.97
CA ILE A 99 -7.23 12.13 -4.90
C ILE A 99 -6.48 12.45 -3.61
N ARG A 100 -6.90 11.91 -2.45
CA ARG A 100 -6.24 12.17 -1.17
C ARG A 100 -4.78 11.70 -1.16
N TYR A 101 -4.49 10.52 -1.71
CA TYR A 101 -3.12 10.02 -1.79
C TYR A 101 -2.25 10.87 -2.73
N LEU A 102 -2.80 11.27 -3.88
CA LEU A 102 -2.13 12.18 -4.80
C LEU A 102 -1.86 13.55 -4.16
N GLU A 103 -2.85 14.16 -3.51
CA GLU A 103 -2.66 15.43 -2.79
C GLU A 103 -1.57 15.33 -1.73
N LYS A 104 -1.51 14.22 -0.99
CA LYS A 104 -0.44 13.96 -0.02
C LYS A 104 0.93 13.85 -0.69
N LEU A 105 1.05 13.05 -1.75
CA LEU A 105 2.28 12.88 -2.53
C LEU A 105 2.85 14.24 -2.96
N PHE A 106 1.99 15.11 -3.49
CA PHE A 106 2.43 16.40 -4.00
C PHE A 106 2.70 17.43 -2.93
N SER A 107 2.05 17.34 -1.76
CA SER A 107 2.42 18.16 -0.61
C SER A 107 3.85 17.87 -0.13
N GLU A 108 4.31 16.63 -0.30
CA GLU A 108 5.62 16.15 0.17
C GLU A 108 6.77 16.43 -0.81
N THR A 109 6.47 16.50 -2.12
CA THR A 109 7.45 16.84 -3.17
C THR A 109 7.57 18.34 -3.41
N GLY A 110 6.65 19.16 -2.87
CA GLY A 110 6.60 20.60 -3.12
C GLY A 110 6.16 20.98 -4.55
N GLU A 111 5.90 19.99 -5.40
CA GLU A 111 5.43 20.19 -6.78
C GLU A 111 3.93 19.95 -6.89
N PHE A 112 3.17 21.04 -6.96
CA PHE A 112 1.94 21.16 -7.76
C PHE A 112 0.84 20.09 -7.62
N GLY A 113 0.40 19.80 -6.39
CA GLY A 113 -0.74 18.90 -6.18
C GLY A 113 -2.03 19.29 -6.90
N ASN A 114 -2.24 20.59 -7.13
CA ASN A 114 -3.44 21.09 -7.80
C ASN A 114 -3.33 21.23 -9.33
N ARG A 115 -2.15 21.04 -9.94
CA ARG A 115 -1.96 21.26 -11.40
C ARG A 115 -1.70 19.99 -12.20
N LEU A 116 -1.61 18.84 -11.56
CA LEU A 116 -1.30 17.60 -12.28
C LEU A 116 -2.52 17.06 -13.03
N PRO A 117 -2.34 16.60 -14.28
CA PRO A 117 -3.44 16.11 -15.11
C PRO A 117 -4.27 15.03 -14.42
N GLN A 118 -3.65 14.14 -13.64
CA GLN A 118 -4.35 13.07 -12.94
C GLN A 118 -5.23 13.60 -11.80
N VAL A 119 -4.74 14.59 -11.02
CA VAL A 119 -5.53 15.22 -9.94
C VAL A 119 -6.66 16.07 -10.53
N ILE A 120 -6.39 16.83 -11.59
CA ILE A 120 -7.41 17.61 -12.30
C ILE A 120 -8.47 16.68 -12.88
N LEU A 121 -8.06 15.59 -13.53
CA LEU A 121 -8.95 14.60 -14.10
C LEU A 121 -9.79 13.92 -13.01
N ALA A 122 -9.16 13.49 -11.92
CA ALA A 122 -9.85 12.86 -10.80
C ALA A 122 -10.86 13.83 -10.14
N LYS A 123 -10.48 15.08 -9.89
CA LYS A 123 -11.39 16.13 -9.37
C LYS A 123 -12.57 16.39 -10.33
N LYS A 124 -12.32 16.39 -11.64
CA LYS A 124 -13.35 16.56 -12.67
C LYS A 124 -14.29 15.35 -12.78
N ILE A 125 -13.79 14.14 -12.57
CA ILE A 125 -14.62 12.93 -12.51
C ILE A 125 -15.48 12.96 -11.24
N GLN A 126 -14.88 13.31 -10.10
CA GLN A 126 -15.57 13.44 -8.82
C GLN A 126 -16.73 14.44 -8.89
N SER A 127 -16.54 15.61 -9.52
CA SER A 127 -17.61 16.61 -9.67
C SER A 127 -18.77 16.09 -10.51
N LYS A 128 -18.49 15.41 -11.62
CA LYS A 128 -19.52 14.79 -12.49
C LYS A 128 -20.32 13.71 -11.78
N ILE A 129 -19.67 12.91 -10.92
CA ILE A 129 -20.37 11.88 -10.13
C ILE A 129 -21.30 12.52 -9.09
N LYS A 130 -20.85 13.60 -8.43
CA LYS A 130 -21.68 14.35 -7.46
C LYS A 130 -22.90 14.98 -8.12
N GLU A 131 -22.76 15.53 -9.31
CA GLU A 131 -23.87 16.09 -10.09
C GLU A 131 -24.90 15.04 -10.51
N LYS A 132 -24.46 13.84 -10.92
CA LYS A 132 -25.36 12.73 -11.30
C LYS A 132 -26.13 12.10 -10.14
N LYS A 133 -25.70 12.31 -8.89
CA LYS A 133 -26.35 11.76 -7.70
C LYS A 133 -27.41 12.69 -7.10
N ARG A 134 -27.63 13.87 -7.68
CA ARG A 134 -28.73 14.79 -7.36
C ARG A 134 -29.88 14.61 -8.33
#